data_AF-A0A955VTU8-F1
#
_entry.id   AF-A0A955VTU8-F1
#
_cell.length_a   1.000
_cell.length_b   1.000
_cell.length_c   1.000
_cell.angle_alpha   90.00
_cell.angle_beta   90.00
_cell.angle_gamma   90.00
#
_symmetry.space_group_name_H-M   'P 1'
#
loop_
_entity.id
_entity.type
_entity.pdbx_description
1 polymer ?
#
loop_
_entity_poly.entity_id
_entity_poly.type
_entity_poly.pdbx_seq_one_letter_code
_entity_poly.pdbx_strand_id
1 'polypeptide(L)'
;YTTHYMEEVEALCEQVAIMDRGRLLASDRLAGLLGGDGTGFTLEAAGPVDADRVQAALAAAGIDARVTPARQTLEQVFLGLTGRGLRDEDTP
;
A
#
# COMPACT_ATOMS: atom_id res chain seq x y z
N TYR A 1 9.00 4.69 18.04
CA TYR A 1 8.33 5.94 17.63
C TYR A 1 6.91 5.56 17.22
N THR A 2 5.89 6.24 17.75
CA THR A 2 4.48 5.95 17.43
C THR A 2 3.83 7.24 16.95
N THR A 3 3.30 7.24 15.74
CA THR A 3 2.67 8.40 15.11
C THR A 3 1.55 7.92 14.21
N HIS A 4 0.59 8.80 13.91
CA HIS A 4 -0.41 8.59 12.87
C HIS A 4 -0.01 9.24 11.53
N TYR A 5 1.09 10.01 11.50
CA TYR A 5 1.58 10.68 10.29
C TYR A 5 2.37 9.69 9.42
N MET A 6 1.69 9.11 8.45
CA MET A 6 2.24 8.06 7.59
C MET A 6 3.44 8.54 6.74
N GLU A 7 3.42 9.78 6.27
CA GLU A 7 4.55 10.38 5.52
C GLU A 7 5.84 10.44 6.35
N GLU A 8 5.73 10.72 7.66
CA GLU A 8 6.88 10.76 8.55
C GLU A 8 7.44 9.35 8.79
N VAL A 9 6.56 8.35 8.92
CA VAL A 9 6.97 6.94 9.05
C VAL A 9 7.66 6.47 7.77
N GLU A 10 7.11 6.81 6.59
CA GLU A 10 7.72 6.47 5.30
C GLU A 10 9.11 7.09 5.11
N ALA A 11 9.31 8.32 5.62
CA ALA A 11 10.59 9.02 5.48
C ALA A 11 11.66 8.56 6.47
N LEU A 12 11.27 8.07 7.66
CA LEU A 12 12.19 7.85 8.78
C LEU A 12 12.36 6.39 9.20
N CYS A 13 11.44 5.49 8.83
CA CYS A 13 11.39 4.14 9.39
C CYS A 13 11.63 3.03 8.35
N GLU A 14 12.47 2.06 8.70
CA GLU A 14 12.71 0.87 7.88
C GLU A 14 11.78 -0.30 8.22
N GLN A 15 11.28 -0.34 9.45
CA GLN A 15 10.33 -1.34 9.96
C GLN A 15 9.15 -0.64 10.61
N VAL A 16 7.96 -1.17 10.34
CA VAL A 16 6.70 -0.54 10.72
C VAL A 16 5.74 -1.60 11.23
N ALA A 17 5.05 -1.27 12.32
CA ALA A 17 3.96 -2.05 12.87
C ALA A 17 2.68 -1.21 12.81
N ILE A 18 1.65 -1.73 12.15
CA ILE A 18 0.33 -1.10 12.02
C ILE A 18 -0.59 -1.68 13.08
N MET A 19 -1.19 -0.82 13.90
CA MET A 19 -2.14 -1.20 14.94
C MET A 19 -3.48 -0.47 14.76
N ASP A 20 -4.60 -1.16 15.03
CA ASP A 20 -5.95 -0.56 15.15
C ASP A 20 -6.66 -1.13 16.39
N ARG A 21 -7.29 -0.27 17.19
CA ARG A 21 -8.09 -0.65 18.37
C ARG A 21 -7.42 -1.67 19.30
N GLY A 22 -6.13 -1.46 19.58
CA GLY A 22 -5.34 -2.33 20.48
C GLY A 22 -4.96 -3.69 19.87
N ARG A 23 -5.09 -3.85 18.55
CA ARG A 23 -4.69 -5.07 17.83
C ARG A 23 -3.62 -4.74 16.80
N LEU A 24 -2.60 -5.59 16.71
CA LEU A 24 -1.60 -5.55 15.63
C LEU A 24 -2.22 -6.10 14.35
N LEU A 25 -2.23 -5.28 13.30
CA LEU A 25 -2.77 -5.64 11.98
C LEU A 25 -1.69 -6.15 11.04
N ALA A 26 -0.52 -5.51 11.04
CA ALA A 26 0.62 -5.88 10.22
C ALA A 26 1.92 -5.44 10.90
N SER A 27 3.01 -6.16 10.66
CA SER A 27 4.34 -5.80 11.14
C SER A 27 5.37 -6.34 10.15
N ASP A 28 6.04 -5.44 9.43
CA ASP A 28 7.06 -5.82 8.45
C ASP A 28 8.04 -4.67 8.19
N ARG A 29 9.02 -4.88 7.31
CA ARG A 29 9.77 -3.79 6.68
C ARG A 29 8.81 -2.87 5.92
N LEU A 30 9.12 -1.57 5.91
CA LEU A 30 8.36 -0.60 5.14
C LEU A 30 8.21 -1.06 3.67
N ALA A 31 9.31 -1.53 3.07
CA ALA A 31 9.28 -2.10 1.72
C ALA A 31 8.28 -3.25 1.58
N GLY A 32 8.26 -4.21 2.51
CA GLY A 32 7.32 -5.34 2.49
C GLY A 32 5.86 -4.89 2.63
N LEU A 33 5.58 -3.95 3.54
CA LEU A 33 4.23 -3.39 3.69
C LEU A 33 3.75 -2.65 2.45
N LEU A 34 4.67 -1.98 1.74
CA LEU A 34 4.38 -1.29 0.48
C LEU A 34 4.33 -2.25 -0.73
N GLY A 35 4.31 -3.58 -0.52
CA GLY A 35 4.20 -4.59 -1.58
C GLY A 35 5.54 -5.14 -2.08
N GLY A 36 6.63 -4.87 -1.36
CA GLY A 36 8.01 -5.13 -1.74
C GLY A 36 8.65 -6.31 -1.02
N ASP A 37 8.10 -7.50 -1.23
CA ASP A 37 8.71 -8.78 -0.86
C ASP A 37 8.55 -9.85 -1.96
N GLY A 38 7.83 -9.54 -3.04
CA GLY A 38 7.82 -10.26 -4.31
C GLY A 38 8.71 -9.62 -5.39
N THR A 39 8.97 -10.33 -6.49
CA THR A 39 9.61 -9.75 -7.68
C THR A 39 8.63 -8.80 -8.37
N GLY A 40 8.59 -7.54 -7.92
CA GLY A 40 7.73 -6.50 -8.49
C GLY A 40 8.35 -5.88 -9.74
N PHE A 41 7.54 -5.69 -10.78
CA PHE A 41 7.91 -4.90 -11.96
C PHE A 41 7.04 -3.66 -12.03
N THR A 42 7.65 -2.48 -12.11
CA THR A 42 6.92 -1.23 -12.36
C THR A 42 6.72 -1.07 -13.87
N LEU A 43 5.45 -0.94 -14.27
CA LEU A 43 5.07 -0.69 -15.66
C LEU A 43 4.56 0.74 -15.78
N GLU A 44 5.22 1.56 -16.59
CA GLU A 44 4.72 2.88 -16.95
C GLU A 44 3.87 2.79 -18.22
N ALA A 45 2.63 3.24 -18.11
CA ALA A 45 1.72 3.30 -19.25
C ALA A 45 1.99 4.57 -20.08
N ALA A 46 2.10 4.42 -21.40
CA ALA A 46 2.22 5.54 -22.33
C ALA A 46 0.91 6.35 -22.51
N GLY A 47 -0.17 5.97 -21.82
CA GLY A 47 -1.49 6.59 -21.90
C GLY A 47 -2.38 6.17 -20.74
N PRO A 48 -3.64 6.64 -20.70
CA PRO A 48 -4.59 6.25 -19.66
C PRO A 48 -4.80 4.73 -19.69
N VAL A 49 -4.56 4.10 -18.55
CA VAL A 49 -4.70 2.66 -18.40
C VAL A 49 -5.68 2.37 -17.28
N ASP A 50 -6.59 1.47 -17.58
CA ASP A 50 -7.56 0.93 -16.65
C ASP A 50 -6.93 -0.27 -15.93
N ALA A 51 -6.83 -0.18 -14.60
CA ALA A 51 -6.24 -1.22 -13.76
C ALA A 51 -6.98 -2.55 -13.90
N ASP A 52 -8.31 -2.54 -14.05
CA ASP A 52 -9.12 -3.75 -14.21
C ASP A 52 -8.80 -4.45 -15.53
N ARG A 53 -8.60 -3.66 -16.58
CA ARG A 53 -8.20 -4.17 -17.89
C ARG A 53 -6.80 -4.79 -17.86
N VAL A 54 -5.86 -4.20 -17.13
CA VAL A 54 -4.50 -4.77 -16.97
C VAL A 54 -4.56 -6.04 -16.15
N GLN A 55 -5.30 -6.05 -15.05
CA GLN A 55 -5.46 -7.22 -14.18
C GLN A 55 -6.07 -8.39 -14.98
N ALA A 56 -7.09 -8.13 -15.79
CA ALA A 56 -7.70 -9.13 -16.67
C ALA A 56 -6.72 -9.64 -17.74
N ALA A 57 -5.91 -8.76 -18.34
CA ALA A 57 -4.92 -9.14 -19.35
C ALA A 57 -3.81 -10.02 -18.75
N LEU A 58 -3.32 -9.71 -17.55
CA LEU A 58 -2.33 -10.52 -16.83
C LEU A 58 -2.90 -11.90 -16.48
N ALA A 59 -4.13 -11.95 -15.96
CA ALA A 59 -4.81 -13.21 -15.66
C ALA A 59 -5.03 -14.06 -16.93
N ALA A 60 -5.44 -13.45 -18.04
CA ALA A 60 -5.60 -14.14 -19.32
C ALA A 60 -4.27 -14.66 -19.89
N ALA A 61 -3.15 -14.02 -19.56
CA ALA A 61 -1.81 -14.49 -19.87
C ALA A 61 -1.30 -15.59 -18.91
N GLY A 62 -2.08 -15.99 -17.91
CA GLY A 62 -1.70 -16.97 -16.89
C GLY A 62 -0.67 -16.44 -15.88
N ILE A 63 -0.53 -15.13 -15.77
CA ILE A 63 0.38 -14.49 -14.82
C ILE A 63 -0.40 -14.25 -13.52
N ASP A 64 -0.03 -14.95 -12.46
CA ASP A 64 -0.55 -14.71 -11.10
C ASP A 64 0.11 -13.47 -10.50
N ALA A 65 -0.40 -12.30 -10.87
CA ALA A 65 0.08 -11.00 -10.43
C ALA A 65 -1.08 -10.12 -9.96
N ARG A 66 -0.79 -9.23 -9.02
CA ARG A 66 -1.70 -8.18 -8.56
C ARG A 66 -1.28 -6.84 -9.16
N VAL A 67 -2.21 -6.16 -9.80
CA VAL A 67 -2.01 -4.77 -10.25
C VAL A 67 -2.28 -3.85 -9.07
N THR A 68 -1.24 -3.16 -8.61
CA THR A 68 -1.35 -2.09 -7.60
C THR A 68 -0.96 -0.75 -8.22
N PRO A 69 -1.55 0.36 -7.76
CA PRO A 69 -1.14 1.68 -8.21
C PRO A 69 0.32 1.95 -7.84
N ALA A 70 1.04 2.65 -8.73
CA ALA A 70 2.48 2.89 -8.61
C ALA A 70 2.91 3.66 -7.34
N ARG A 71 2.00 4.41 -6.72
CA ARG A 71 2.20 4.98 -5.37
C ARG A 71 1.46 4.12 -4.37
N GLN A 72 2.13 3.12 -3.83
CA GLN A 72 1.71 2.50 -2.57
C GLN A 72 2.21 3.40 -1.43
N THR A 73 1.29 3.84 -0.58
CA THR A 73 1.60 4.58 0.65
C THR A 73 1.09 3.78 1.84
N LEU A 74 1.65 4.01 3.02
CA LEU A 74 1.17 3.42 4.28
C LEU A 74 -0.29 3.80 4.55
N GLU A 75 -0.75 4.97 4.09
CA GLU A 75 -2.18 5.34 4.15
C GLU A 75 -3.06 4.35 3.37
N GLN A 76 -2.65 3.99 2.14
CA GLN A 76 -3.39 3.02 1.34
C GLN A 76 -3.33 1.61 1.96
N VAL A 77 -2.18 1.22 2.51
CA VAL A 77 -2.03 -0.06 3.24
C VAL A 77 -2.98 -0.09 4.44
N PHE A 78 -3.02 0.98 5.23
CA PHE A 78 -3.92 1.09 6.37
C PHE A 78 -5.40 1.05 5.96
N LEU A 79 -5.77 1.78 4.91
CA LEU A 79 -7.13 1.77 4.35
C LEU A 79 -7.52 0.36 3.90
N GLY A 80 -6.61 -0.35 3.22
CA GLY A 80 -6.84 -1.74 2.80
C GLY A 80 -7.02 -2.71 3.97
N LEU A 81 -6.28 -2.52 5.07
CA LEU A 81 -6.37 -3.37 6.26
C LEU A 81 -7.59 -3.08 7.15
N THR A 82 -8.03 -1.83 7.20
CA THR A 82 -9.07 -1.39 8.16
C THR A 82 -10.41 -1.02 7.54
N GLY A 83 -10.44 -0.84 6.21
CA GLY A 83 -11.59 -0.32 5.47
C GLY A 83 -11.95 1.14 5.78
N ARG A 84 -11.08 1.87 6.49
CA ARG A 84 -11.29 3.26 6.93
C ARG A 84 -10.04 4.09 6.63
N GLY A 85 -10.24 5.34 6.20
CA GLY A 85 -9.13 6.28 5.99
C GLY A 85 -8.59 6.82 7.32
N LEU A 86 -7.30 7.14 7.36
CA LEU A 86 -6.67 7.89 8.45
C LEU A 86 -6.92 9.39 8.25
N ARG A 87 -8.19 9.79 8.25
CA ARG A 87 -8.59 11.19 8.27
C ARG A 87 -9.81 11.35 9.15
N ASP A 88 -9.58 11.40 10.45
CA ASP A 88 -10.47 12.07 11.38
C ASP A 88 -9.67 13.21 12.03
N GLU A 89 -10.10 14.44 11.73
CA GLU A 89 -10.07 15.62 12.62
C GLU A 89 -8.70 16.28 12.91
N ASP A 90 -8.15 16.99 11.93
CA ASP A 90 -7.35 18.22 12.17
C ASP A 90 -7.94 19.35 11.30
N THR A 91 -9.21 19.70 11.55
CA THR A 91 -9.69 21.05 11.22
C THR A 91 -9.75 21.80 12.55
N PRO A 92 -9.02 22.91 12.72
CA PRO A 92 -9.05 23.69 13.97
C PRO A 92 -10.43 24.25 14.28
#